data_AF-A0A9E2I9L6-F1
#
_entry.id   AF-A0A9E2I9L6-F1
#
_cell.length_a   1.000
_cell.length_b   1.000
_cell.length_c   1.000
_cell.angle_alpha   90.00
_cell.angle_beta   90.00
_cell.angle_gamma   90.00
#
_symmetry.space_group_name_H-M   'P 1'
#
loop_
_entity.id
_entity.type
_entity.pdbx_description
1 polymer ?
#
loop_
_entity_poly.entity_id
_entity_poly.type
_entity_poly.pdbx_seq_one_letter_code
_entity_poly.pdbx_strand_id
1 'polypeptide(L)'
;MLLFFYRGSSKRKAQVAPLIVLIMAALIGTIAATYLLGEVVLHRVKVANTVDAAAISSLAPLTRGLNQLRYVGQRMWLNWIQLQSALVVKMILYGGAFPGPWEGYTFAISMAPMNMYKNKQLYDQAKDIAKGLGKGLPTNLKESIYSRVLGGLVDEAKPLKLKEIIVDGETYEGVDYQDTLDNPSAFTESFRAFRRANPSGWANRSVISYSWLKYQEDVYKKGNLIAAEPDEGDYDSFLRVGITGSPPTGVEVKRKSKTLWFLAWVPISGVFVPFPFPIPHPWAKIKIDIQGGRSIGGTVKKKVTYTSLPFFGRDAVIEHQGEAKIEGGQKKGWEVRLAR
;
A
#
# COMPACT_ATOMS: atom_id res chain seq x y z
N MET A 1 1.76 55.89 0.91
CA MET A 1 2.57 56.81 0.07
C MET A 1 2.14 56.70 -1.40
N LEU A 2 0.85 56.93 -1.72
CA LEU A 2 0.31 56.80 -3.09
C LEU A 2 -0.66 57.94 -3.48
N LEU A 3 -0.82 58.98 -2.65
CA LEU A 3 -1.81 60.04 -2.86
C LEU A 3 -1.24 61.36 -3.41
N PHE A 4 0.07 61.45 -3.70
CA PHE A 4 0.69 62.76 -3.99
C PHE A 4 0.91 63.13 -5.47
N PHE A 5 0.46 62.34 -6.45
CA PHE A 5 0.70 62.65 -7.87
C PHE A 5 -0.51 63.15 -8.68
N TYR A 6 -1.63 63.50 -8.05
CA TYR A 6 -2.87 63.86 -8.77
C TYR A 6 -3.06 65.36 -9.07
N ARG A 7 -1.99 66.09 -9.44
CA ARG A 7 -2.09 67.48 -9.89
C ARG A 7 -1.29 67.71 -11.18
N GLY A 8 -1.85 67.24 -12.30
CA GLY A 8 -1.30 67.45 -13.64
C GLY A 8 -2.40 67.56 -14.70
N SER A 9 -2.14 68.38 -15.73
CA SER A 9 -2.97 68.66 -16.92
C SER A 9 -3.76 67.46 -17.47
N SER A 10 -4.98 67.69 -17.97
CA SER A 10 -5.94 66.66 -18.38
C SER A 10 -5.39 65.62 -19.37
N LYS A 11 -4.42 66.01 -20.22
CA LYS A 11 -3.73 65.10 -21.15
C LYS A 11 -2.86 64.03 -20.46
N ARG A 12 -2.25 64.33 -19.31
CA ARG A 12 -1.48 63.34 -18.52
C ARG A 12 -2.39 62.38 -17.75
N LYS A 13 -3.57 62.83 -17.28
CA LYS A 13 -4.54 61.96 -16.59
C LYS A 13 -5.13 60.89 -17.51
N ALA A 14 -5.38 61.23 -18.78
CA ALA A 14 -5.88 60.31 -19.80
C ALA A 14 -4.88 59.20 -20.19
N GLN A 15 -3.57 59.43 -20.04
CA GLN A 15 -2.53 58.41 -20.27
C GLN A 15 -2.22 57.56 -19.03
N VAL A 16 -2.39 58.12 -17.82
CA VAL A 16 -2.12 57.43 -16.56
C VAL A 16 -3.23 56.44 -16.19
N ALA A 17 -4.50 56.72 -16.52
CA ALA A 17 -5.61 55.81 -16.26
C ALA A 17 -5.47 54.42 -16.92
N PRO A 18 -5.21 54.29 -18.24
CA PRO A 18 -5.01 52.99 -18.87
C PRO A 18 -3.76 52.26 -18.35
N LEU A 19 -2.70 53.00 -17.98
CA LEU A 19 -1.50 52.42 -17.36
C LEU A 19 -1.82 51.80 -15.98
N ILE A 20 -2.60 52.49 -15.14
CA ILE A 20 -3.03 51.97 -13.83
C ILE A 20 -3.92 50.72 -14.01
N VAL A 21 -4.84 50.73 -14.97
CA VAL A 21 -5.68 49.56 -15.28
C VAL A 21 -4.82 48.37 -15.73
N LEU A 22 -3.79 48.62 -16.54
CA LEU A 22 -2.88 47.58 -17.03
C LEU A 22 -2.02 47.00 -15.90
N ILE A 23 -1.53 47.84 -14.97
CA ILE A 23 -0.81 47.40 -13.77
C ILE A 23 -1.73 46.58 -12.84
N MET A 24 -2.96 47.03 -12.62
CA MET A 24 -3.95 46.29 -11.81
C MET A 24 -4.31 44.95 -12.44
N ALA A 25 -4.51 44.91 -13.76
CA ALA A 25 -4.77 43.67 -14.49
C ALA A 25 -3.58 42.70 -14.40
N ALA A 26 -2.34 43.20 -14.51
CA ALA A 26 -1.14 42.39 -14.35
C ALA A 26 -1.00 41.82 -12.92
N LEU A 27 -1.30 42.62 -11.89
CA LEU A 27 -1.28 42.18 -10.48
C LEU A 27 -2.36 41.13 -10.20
N ILE A 28 -3.60 41.37 -10.64
CA ILE A 28 -4.71 40.41 -10.49
C ILE A 28 -4.37 39.11 -11.25
N GLY A 29 -3.84 39.22 -12.47
CA GLY A 29 -3.40 38.07 -13.26
C GLY A 29 -2.29 37.27 -12.57
N THR A 30 -1.34 37.94 -11.92
CA THR A 30 -0.26 37.29 -11.18
C THR A 30 -0.78 36.57 -9.94
N ILE A 31 -1.64 37.20 -9.14
CA ILE A 31 -2.25 36.57 -7.96
C ILE A 31 -3.10 35.36 -8.36
N ALA A 32 -3.92 35.50 -9.40
CA ALA A 32 -4.74 34.44 -9.96
C ALA A 32 -3.90 33.25 -10.45
N ALA A 33 -2.84 33.51 -11.22
CA ALA A 33 -1.92 32.48 -11.70
C ALA A 33 -1.23 31.74 -10.55
N THR A 34 -0.79 32.47 -9.51
CA THR A 34 -0.12 31.88 -8.35
C THR A 34 -1.06 30.99 -7.54
N TYR A 35 -2.32 31.42 -7.37
CA TYR A 35 -3.37 30.63 -6.71
C TYR A 35 -3.67 29.33 -7.46
N LEU A 36 -3.88 29.42 -8.78
CA LEU A 36 -4.13 28.25 -9.64
C LEU A 36 -2.96 27.26 -9.61
N LEU A 37 -1.73 27.74 -9.77
CA LEU A 37 -0.54 26.89 -9.67
C LEU A 37 -0.43 26.21 -8.31
N GLY A 38 -0.70 26.93 -7.22
CA GLY A 38 -0.73 26.38 -5.88
C GLY A 38 -1.77 25.26 -5.71
N GLU A 39 -3.00 25.48 -6.17
CA GLU A 39 -4.09 24.51 -6.08
C GLU A 39 -3.83 23.25 -6.93
N VAL A 40 -3.35 23.41 -8.16
CA VAL A 40 -2.93 22.30 -9.04
C VAL A 40 -1.84 21.46 -8.37
N VAL A 41 -0.80 22.11 -7.83
CA VAL A 41 0.33 21.42 -7.18
C VAL A 41 -0.13 20.68 -5.93
N LEU A 42 -0.98 21.28 -5.10
CA LEU A 42 -1.56 20.62 -3.92
C LEU A 42 -2.36 19.38 -4.30
N HIS A 43 -3.20 19.46 -5.33
CA HIS A 43 -3.95 18.30 -5.81
C HIS A 43 -3.04 17.21 -6.39
N ARG A 44 -1.98 17.57 -7.13
CA ARG A 44 -0.97 16.61 -7.61
C ARG A 44 -0.32 15.86 -6.44
N VAL A 45 0.12 16.58 -5.42
CA VAL A 45 0.72 15.99 -4.21
C VAL A 45 -0.28 15.10 -3.46
N LYS A 46 -1.54 15.55 -3.32
CA LYS A 46 -2.61 14.76 -2.68
C LYS A 46 -2.84 13.45 -3.42
N VAL A 47 -2.99 13.49 -4.75
CA VAL A 47 -3.18 12.29 -5.58
C VAL A 47 -1.98 11.35 -5.44
N ALA A 48 -0.74 11.87 -5.56
CA ALA A 48 0.46 11.07 -5.43
C ALA A 48 0.56 10.36 -4.07
N ASN A 49 0.39 11.12 -2.98
CA ASN A 49 0.47 10.59 -1.62
C ASN A 49 -0.62 9.55 -1.35
N THR A 50 -1.86 9.76 -1.80
CA THR A 50 -2.94 8.81 -1.57
C THR A 50 -2.73 7.50 -2.32
N VAL A 51 -2.26 7.54 -3.58
CA VAL A 51 -1.96 6.34 -4.37
C VAL A 51 -0.80 5.57 -3.77
N ASP A 52 0.31 6.24 -3.50
CA ASP A 52 1.50 5.61 -2.95
C ASP A 52 1.21 5.01 -1.56
N ALA A 53 0.47 5.74 -0.70
CA ALA A 53 0.05 5.23 0.60
C ALA A 53 -0.91 4.04 0.50
N ALA A 54 -1.84 4.05 -0.47
CA ALA A 54 -2.75 2.94 -0.71
C ALA A 54 -1.99 1.68 -1.13
N ALA A 55 -1.04 1.80 -2.07
CA ALA A 55 -0.21 0.69 -2.54
C ALA A 55 0.75 0.16 -1.47
N ILE A 56 1.37 1.03 -0.66
CA ILE A 56 2.24 0.60 0.44
C ILE A 56 1.42 -0.12 1.51
N SER A 57 0.30 0.46 1.91
CA SER A 57 -0.50 -0.09 3.00
C SER A 57 -1.20 -1.40 2.63
N SER A 58 -1.45 -1.63 1.34
CA SER A 58 -1.97 -2.91 0.86
C SER A 58 -0.91 -4.03 1.01
N LEU A 59 0.37 -3.77 0.72
CA LEU A 59 1.46 -4.77 0.83
C LEU A 59 2.06 -4.92 2.23
N ALA A 60 1.81 -3.98 3.15
CA ALA A 60 2.38 -4.00 4.49
C ALA A 60 2.02 -5.25 5.32
N PRO A 61 0.75 -5.74 5.35
CA PRO A 61 0.39 -6.96 6.07
C PRO A 61 1.13 -8.20 5.55
N LEU A 62 1.26 -8.33 4.23
CA LEU A 62 2.01 -9.42 3.61
C LEU A 62 3.48 -9.37 4.02
N THR A 63 4.11 -8.20 3.95
CA THR A 63 5.52 -8.02 4.32
C THR A 63 5.76 -8.36 5.79
N ARG A 64 4.84 -7.99 6.68
CA ARG A 64 4.89 -8.39 8.10
C ARG A 64 4.81 -9.91 8.27
N GLY A 65 3.85 -10.58 7.62
CA GLY A 65 3.70 -12.03 7.69
C GLY A 65 4.90 -12.78 7.10
N LEU A 66 5.44 -12.30 5.98
CA LEU A 66 6.69 -12.79 5.42
C LEU A 66 7.82 -12.66 6.47
N ASN A 67 8.00 -11.50 7.10
CA ASN A 67 9.02 -11.34 8.15
C ASN A 67 8.82 -12.26 9.37
N GLN A 68 7.59 -12.65 9.72
CA GLN A 68 7.34 -13.68 10.73
C GLN A 68 7.82 -15.07 10.24
N LEU A 69 7.53 -15.46 9.00
CA LEU A 69 8.05 -16.70 8.42
C LEU A 69 9.59 -16.71 8.40
N ARG A 70 10.21 -15.57 8.09
CA ARG A 70 11.67 -15.42 8.18
C ARG A 70 12.18 -15.77 9.58
N TYR A 71 11.55 -15.20 10.61
CA TYR A 71 11.94 -15.42 11.99
C TYR A 71 11.83 -16.91 12.39
N VAL A 72 10.75 -17.58 11.98
CA VAL A 72 10.60 -19.03 12.17
C VAL A 72 11.73 -19.80 11.49
N GLY A 73 12.05 -19.46 10.23
CA GLY A 73 13.16 -20.07 9.50
C GLY A 73 14.53 -19.84 10.14
N GLN A 74 14.75 -18.67 10.73
CA GLN A 74 15.97 -18.36 11.50
C GLN A 74 16.05 -19.19 12.78
N ARG A 75 14.95 -19.33 13.53
CA ARG A 75 14.90 -20.23 14.71
C ARG A 75 15.22 -21.68 14.35
N MET A 76 14.64 -22.21 13.28
CA MET A 76 14.95 -23.58 12.81
C MET A 76 16.42 -23.76 12.47
N TRP A 77 17.02 -22.76 11.83
CA TRP A 77 18.44 -22.77 11.51
C TRP A 77 19.33 -22.72 12.77
N LEU A 78 18.97 -21.89 13.75
CA LEU A 78 19.70 -21.81 15.02
C LEU A 78 19.61 -23.12 15.80
N ASN A 79 18.44 -23.77 15.83
CA ASN A 79 18.29 -25.10 16.44
C ASN A 79 19.20 -26.13 15.76
N TRP A 80 19.29 -26.08 14.43
CA TRP A 80 20.23 -26.94 13.69
C TRP A 80 21.70 -26.63 14.04
N ILE A 81 22.09 -25.35 14.11
CA ILE A 81 23.45 -24.95 14.54
C ILE A 81 23.73 -25.45 15.95
N GLN A 82 22.79 -25.30 16.87
CA GLN A 82 22.93 -25.72 18.26
C GLN A 82 23.13 -27.24 18.37
N LEU A 83 22.40 -28.01 17.58
CA LEU A 83 22.58 -29.46 17.48
C LEU A 83 23.96 -29.81 16.90
N GLN A 84 24.37 -29.12 15.83
CA GLN A 84 25.68 -29.29 15.21
C GLN A 84 26.83 -28.96 16.19
N SER A 85 26.69 -27.88 16.98
CA SER A 85 27.67 -27.51 18.00
C SER A 85 27.73 -28.51 19.14
N ALA A 86 26.59 -29.08 19.56
CA ALA A 86 26.57 -30.10 20.61
C ALA A 86 27.34 -31.36 20.19
N LEU A 87 27.25 -31.76 18.92
CA LEU A 87 28.06 -32.85 18.35
C LEU A 87 29.55 -32.52 18.40
N VAL A 88 29.94 -31.29 18.03
CA VAL A 88 31.34 -30.84 18.05
C VAL A 88 31.89 -30.73 19.48
N VAL A 89 31.12 -30.18 20.43
CA VAL A 89 31.56 -30.05 21.83
C VAL A 89 31.76 -31.42 22.45
N LYS A 90 30.84 -32.36 22.22
CA LYS A 90 30.98 -33.73 22.72
C LYS A 90 32.22 -34.41 22.15
N MET A 91 32.49 -34.20 20.86
CA MET A 91 33.69 -34.67 20.17
C MET A 91 34.99 -34.13 20.78
N ILE A 92 35.03 -32.83 21.14
CA ILE A 92 36.19 -32.21 21.81
C ILE A 92 36.39 -32.80 23.21
N LEU A 93 35.32 -32.98 23.97
CA LEU A 93 35.39 -33.56 25.32
C LEU A 93 35.91 -35.01 25.34
N TYR A 94 35.80 -35.74 24.22
CA TYR A 94 36.36 -37.09 24.06
C TYR A 94 37.73 -37.11 23.37
N GLY A 95 38.42 -35.97 23.24
CA GLY A 95 39.78 -35.94 22.70
C GLY A 95 39.88 -35.90 21.17
N GLY A 96 38.82 -35.50 20.45
CA GLY A 96 38.92 -35.06 19.05
C GLY A 96 38.00 -35.75 18.04
N ALA A 97 37.65 -37.03 18.23
CA ALA A 97 36.66 -37.75 17.43
C ALA A 97 36.00 -38.89 18.23
N PHE A 98 34.81 -39.32 17.83
CA PHE A 98 34.13 -40.45 18.46
C PHE A 98 34.94 -41.75 18.26
N PRO A 99 35.10 -42.60 19.29
CA PRO A 99 35.87 -43.85 19.21
C PRO A 99 35.41 -44.81 18.10
N GLY A 100 34.12 -44.78 17.74
CA GLY A 100 33.61 -45.48 16.58
C GLY A 100 32.43 -44.78 15.90
N PRO A 101 32.13 -45.11 14.63
CA PRO A 101 31.00 -44.53 13.89
C PRO A 101 29.66 -44.73 14.59
N TRP A 102 29.47 -45.89 15.23
CA TRP A 102 28.24 -46.23 15.94
C TRP A 102 28.00 -45.36 17.18
N GLU A 103 29.05 -45.00 17.91
CA GLU A 103 28.95 -44.15 19.09
C GLU A 103 28.58 -42.71 18.70
N GLY A 104 29.21 -42.18 17.65
CA GLY A 104 28.83 -40.88 17.10
C GLY A 104 27.39 -40.88 16.54
N TYR A 105 26.97 -41.98 15.91
CA TYR A 105 25.63 -42.13 15.37
C TYR A 105 24.56 -42.23 16.47
N THR A 106 24.80 -43.04 17.51
CA THR A 106 23.90 -43.16 18.66
C THR A 106 23.80 -41.88 19.45
N PHE A 107 24.90 -41.13 19.62
CA PHE A 107 24.87 -39.80 20.23
C PHE A 107 24.09 -38.78 19.38
N ALA A 108 24.28 -38.78 18.07
CA ALA A 108 23.53 -37.89 17.19
C ALA A 108 22.03 -38.24 17.17
N ILE A 109 21.68 -39.53 17.18
CA ILE A 109 20.30 -40.00 17.26
C ILE A 109 19.67 -39.75 18.62
N SER A 110 20.41 -39.70 19.72
CA SER A 110 19.82 -39.36 21.03
C SER A 110 19.55 -37.86 21.16
N MET A 111 20.39 -37.02 20.55
CA MET A 111 20.28 -35.55 20.63
C MET A 111 19.35 -34.93 19.57
N ALA A 112 19.21 -35.56 18.41
CA ALA A 112 18.44 -35.05 17.29
C ALA A 112 16.90 -35.04 17.47
N PRO A 113 16.23 -36.06 18.07
CA PRO A 113 14.78 -36.20 18.06
C PRO A 113 14.05 -35.03 18.70
N MET A 114 14.53 -34.53 19.84
CA MET A 114 13.91 -33.38 20.51
C MET A 114 14.00 -32.09 19.65
N ASN A 115 15.13 -31.89 18.97
CA ASN A 115 15.31 -30.76 18.06
C ASN A 115 14.51 -30.91 16.76
N MET A 116 14.46 -32.12 16.20
CA MET A 116 13.65 -32.44 15.03
C MET A 116 12.17 -32.23 15.32
N TYR A 117 11.69 -32.62 16.50
CA TYR A 117 10.32 -32.40 16.93
C TYR A 117 10.00 -30.90 17.08
N LYS A 118 10.86 -30.13 17.76
CA LYS A 118 10.71 -28.66 17.85
C LYS A 118 10.71 -28.00 16.46
N ASN A 119 11.60 -28.42 15.56
CA ASN A 119 11.68 -27.89 14.21
C ASN A 119 10.49 -28.31 13.33
N LYS A 120 9.89 -29.47 13.58
CA LYS A 120 8.63 -29.88 12.97
C LYS A 120 7.49 -28.97 13.42
N GLN A 121 7.36 -28.69 14.72
CA GLN A 121 6.36 -27.75 15.23
C GLN A 121 6.52 -26.35 14.62
N LEU A 122 7.76 -25.85 14.52
CA LEU A 122 8.04 -24.57 13.86
C LEU A 122 7.67 -24.60 12.37
N TYR A 123 7.90 -25.72 11.69
CA TYR A 123 7.51 -25.88 10.29
C TYR A 123 5.98 -25.88 10.11
N ASP A 124 5.26 -26.57 10.99
CA ASP A 124 3.79 -26.60 10.97
C ASP A 124 3.22 -25.19 11.26
N GLN A 125 3.80 -24.47 12.22
CA GLN A 125 3.49 -23.05 12.46
C GLN A 125 3.74 -22.18 11.21
N ALA A 126 4.84 -22.40 10.50
CA ALA A 126 5.14 -21.67 9.27
C ALA A 126 4.12 -21.95 8.16
N LYS A 127 3.62 -23.20 8.06
CA LYS A 127 2.54 -23.55 7.14
C LYS A 127 1.25 -22.84 7.47
N ASP A 128 0.89 -22.77 8.75
CA ASP A 128 -0.34 -22.10 9.18
C ASP A 128 -0.30 -20.59 8.90
N ILE A 129 0.84 -19.94 9.16
CA ILE A 129 1.06 -18.53 8.79
C ILE A 129 0.91 -18.34 7.28
N ALA A 130 1.54 -19.19 6.47
CA ALA A 130 1.47 -19.10 5.01
C ALA A 130 0.03 -19.32 4.48
N LYS A 131 -0.71 -20.26 5.06
CA LYS A 131 -2.12 -20.52 4.74
C LYS A 131 -3.01 -19.32 5.12
N GLY A 132 -2.75 -18.69 6.28
CA GLY A 132 -3.42 -17.48 6.71
C GLY A 132 -3.20 -16.31 5.76
N LEU A 133 -1.95 -16.14 5.29
CA LEU A 133 -1.62 -15.14 4.27
C LEU A 133 -2.35 -15.41 2.95
N GLY A 134 -2.32 -16.65 2.45
CA GLY A 134 -2.95 -17.03 1.18
C GLY A 134 -4.46 -16.74 1.10
N LYS A 135 -5.20 -16.92 2.19
CA LYS A 135 -6.65 -16.64 2.24
C LYS A 135 -7.00 -15.15 2.12
N GLY A 136 -6.07 -14.24 2.40
CA GLY A 136 -6.33 -12.80 2.43
C GLY A 136 -5.87 -12.02 1.20
N LEU A 137 -5.13 -12.63 0.27
CA LEU A 137 -4.33 -11.90 -0.71
C LEU A 137 -5.01 -11.56 -2.05
N PRO A 138 -5.74 -12.42 -2.77
CA PRO A 138 -6.11 -12.09 -4.15
C PRO A 138 -7.25 -11.08 -4.31
N THR A 139 -8.33 -11.20 -3.51
CA THR A 139 -9.55 -10.41 -3.71
C THR A 139 -9.56 -9.13 -2.87
N ASN A 140 -9.02 -9.18 -1.66
CA ASN A 140 -9.10 -8.07 -0.70
C ASN A 140 -8.07 -6.97 -0.97
N LEU A 141 -6.94 -7.29 -1.63
CA LEU A 141 -5.86 -6.34 -1.90
C LEU A 141 -6.31 -5.23 -2.85
N LYS A 142 -6.92 -5.62 -3.97
CA LYS A 142 -7.44 -4.68 -4.97
C LYS A 142 -8.59 -3.84 -4.41
N GLU A 143 -9.53 -4.47 -3.70
CA GLU A 143 -10.64 -3.79 -3.02
C GLU A 143 -10.14 -2.75 -2.01
N SER A 144 -9.10 -3.07 -1.24
CA SER A 144 -8.51 -2.13 -0.27
C SER A 144 -7.91 -0.90 -0.96
N ILE A 145 -7.21 -1.09 -2.09
CA ILE A 145 -6.65 0.03 -2.86
C ILE A 145 -7.78 0.91 -3.41
N TYR A 146 -8.78 0.31 -4.09
CA TYR A 146 -9.92 1.05 -4.61
C TYR A 146 -10.63 1.85 -3.52
N SER A 147 -10.90 1.23 -2.37
CA SER A 147 -11.61 1.88 -1.27
C SER A 147 -10.82 3.04 -0.67
N ARG A 148 -9.50 2.91 -0.51
CA ARG A 148 -8.64 3.97 0.03
C ARG A 148 -8.49 5.15 -0.91
N VAL A 149 -8.33 4.88 -2.20
CA VAL A 149 -8.16 5.92 -3.21
C VAL A 149 -9.47 6.65 -3.46
N LEU A 150 -10.56 5.92 -3.74
CA LEU A 150 -11.88 6.51 -3.97
C LEU A 150 -12.36 7.24 -2.71
N GLY A 151 -12.27 6.63 -1.52
CA GLY A 151 -12.70 7.27 -0.29
C GLY A 151 -11.86 8.48 0.16
N GLY A 152 -10.60 8.59 -0.31
CA GLY A 152 -9.70 9.67 0.10
C GLY A 152 -9.59 10.85 -0.87
N LEU A 153 -9.98 10.67 -2.14
CA LEU A 153 -9.82 11.67 -3.19
C LEU A 153 -11.13 12.19 -3.79
N VAL A 154 -12.27 11.56 -3.46
CA VAL A 154 -13.59 12.08 -3.82
C VAL A 154 -13.88 13.29 -2.94
N ASP A 155 -13.78 14.46 -3.56
CA ASP A 155 -14.05 15.77 -2.94
C ASP A 155 -15.43 16.24 -3.41
N GLU A 156 -16.49 15.55 -2.97
CA GLU A 156 -17.87 15.99 -3.19
C GLU A 156 -18.26 17.07 -2.20
N ALA A 157 -18.99 18.08 -2.68
CA ALA A 157 -19.69 18.97 -1.76
C ALA A 157 -20.77 18.16 -1.02
N LYS A 158 -20.71 18.13 0.31
CA LYS A 158 -21.87 17.68 1.09
C LYS A 158 -22.96 18.75 0.97
N PRO A 159 -24.22 18.38 0.67
CA PRO A 159 -25.31 19.35 0.69
C PRO A 159 -25.40 19.99 2.06
N LEU A 160 -25.32 21.31 2.12
CA LEU A 160 -25.71 22.06 3.31
C LEU A 160 -27.23 22.00 3.36
N LYS A 161 -27.78 21.22 4.30
CA LYS A 161 -29.22 21.22 4.51
C LYS A 161 -29.60 22.45 5.30
N LEU A 162 -30.55 23.22 4.77
CA LEU A 162 -31.11 24.36 5.44
C LEU A 162 -32.26 23.88 6.34
N LYS A 163 -32.33 24.43 7.53
CA LYS A 163 -33.40 24.24 8.48
C LYS A 163 -33.87 25.60 8.93
N GLU A 164 -35.18 25.76 9.06
CA GLU A 164 -35.76 26.94 9.66
C GLU A 164 -35.37 27.01 11.14
N ILE A 165 -34.67 28.07 11.51
CA ILE A 165 -34.33 28.42 12.87
C ILE A 165 -35.16 29.65 13.23
N ILE A 166 -35.99 29.54 14.25
CA ILE A 166 -36.75 30.68 14.76
C ILE A 166 -35.91 31.35 15.84
N VAL A 167 -35.54 32.61 15.61
CA VAL A 167 -34.83 33.46 16.58
C VAL A 167 -35.68 34.72 16.78
N ASP A 168 -36.08 34.99 18.02
CA ASP A 168 -36.86 36.17 18.41
C ASP A 168 -38.18 36.39 17.62
N GLY A 169 -38.81 35.29 17.19
CA GLY A 169 -40.08 35.35 16.43
C GLY A 169 -39.92 35.55 14.92
N GLU A 170 -38.69 35.71 14.43
CA GLU A 170 -38.35 35.73 13.01
C GLU A 170 -37.75 34.40 12.58
N THR A 171 -38.10 33.96 11.37
CA THR A 171 -37.63 32.70 10.79
C THR A 171 -36.40 32.95 9.93
N TYR A 172 -35.30 32.29 10.28
CA TYR A 172 -34.04 32.32 9.55
C TYR A 172 -33.77 30.96 8.91
N GLU A 173 -33.23 30.92 7.70
CA GLU A 173 -32.65 29.69 7.16
C GLU A 173 -31.25 29.51 7.76
N GLY A 174 -31.10 28.55 8.65
CA GLY A 174 -29.81 28.15 9.19
C GLY A 174 -29.34 26.83 8.60
N VAL A 175 -28.02 26.64 8.54
CA VAL A 175 -27.44 25.37 8.12
C VAL A 175 -27.57 24.34 9.25
N ASP A 176 -28.22 23.21 8.97
CA ASP A 176 -28.24 22.05 9.86
C ASP A 176 -26.93 21.24 9.68
N TYR A 177 -25.91 21.67 10.42
CA TYR A 177 -24.60 21.02 10.43
C TYR A 177 -24.68 19.58 10.96
N GLN A 178 -25.60 19.30 11.88
CA GLN A 178 -25.73 17.98 12.50
C GLN A 178 -26.25 16.96 11.48
N ASP A 179 -27.31 17.31 10.76
CA ASP A 179 -27.86 16.45 9.70
C ASP A 179 -26.89 16.30 8.50
N THR A 180 -26.07 17.31 8.23
CA THR A 180 -25.01 17.25 7.20
C THR A 180 -23.87 16.29 7.61
N LEU A 181 -23.59 16.17 8.91
CA LEU A 181 -22.59 15.23 9.44
C LEU A 181 -23.13 13.80 9.50
N ASP A 182 -24.38 13.63 9.92
CA ASP A 182 -24.99 12.33 10.20
C ASP A 182 -25.44 11.58 8.93
N ASN A 183 -25.74 12.29 7.83
CA ASN A 183 -26.10 11.66 6.56
C ASN A 183 -24.87 11.25 5.72
N PRO A 184 -24.89 10.04 5.12
CA PRO A 184 -23.84 9.59 4.22
C PRO A 184 -23.78 10.47 2.95
N SER A 185 -22.57 10.68 2.42
CA SER A 185 -22.40 11.39 1.15
C SER A 185 -23.00 10.60 -0.03
N ALA A 186 -23.32 11.30 -1.13
CA ALA A 186 -23.77 10.67 -2.38
C ALA A 186 -22.79 9.57 -2.84
N PHE A 187 -21.48 9.83 -2.77
CA PHE A 187 -20.45 8.81 -3.01
C PHE A 187 -20.61 7.58 -2.10
N THR A 188 -20.82 7.77 -0.80
CA THR A 188 -20.93 6.66 0.16
C THR A 188 -22.13 5.77 -0.18
N GLU A 189 -23.25 6.37 -0.57
CA GLU A 189 -24.44 5.65 -1.01
C GLU A 189 -24.21 4.93 -2.34
N SER A 190 -23.67 5.61 -3.35
CA SER A 190 -23.36 5.03 -4.66
C SER A 190 -22.34 3.88 -4.56
N PHE A 191 -21.31 4.04 -3.73
CA PHE A 191 -20.31 3.00 -3.50
C PHE A 191 -20.91 1.78 -2.79
N ARG A 192 -21.78 1.99 -1.78
CA ARG A 192 -22.52 0.89 -1.14
C ARG A 192 -23.46 0.19 -2.12
N ALA A 193 -24.20 0.95 -2.93
CA ALA A 193 -25.11 0.41 -3.94
C ALA A 193 -24.36 -0.41 -4.99
N PHE A 194 -23.23 0.09 -5.49
CA PHE A 194 -22.37 -0.61 -6.44
C PHE A 194 -21.85 -1.94 -5.88
N ARG A 195 -21.38 -1.96 -4.62
CA ARG A 195 -20.92 -3.19 -3.95
C ARG A 195 -22.06 -4.20 -3.75
N ARG A 196 -23.28 -3.74 -3.46
CA ARG A 196 -24.46 -4.61 -3.37
C ARG A 196 -24.86 -5.17 -4.73
N ALA A 197 -24.83 -4.35 -5.77
CA ALA A 197 -25.16 -4.75 -7.14
C ALA A 197 -24.12 -5.71 -7.74
N ASN A 198 -22.86 -5.60 -7.29
CA ASN A 198 -21.77 -6.45 -7.74
C ASN A 198 -21.13 -7.19 -6.56
N PRO A 199 -21.81 -8.18 -5.96
CA PRO A 199 -21.34 -8.84 -4.73
C PRO A 199 -20.07 -9.66 -4.93
N SER A 200 -19.74 -10.05 -6.17
CA SER A 200 -18.52 -10.78 -6.51
C SER A 200 -17.83 -10.21 -7.74
N GLY A 201 -16.49 -10.21 -7.74
CA GLY A 201 -15.69 -9.91 -8.93
C GLY A 201 -15.54 -8.43 -9.32
N TRP A 202 -16.24 -7.48 -8.69
CA TRP A 202 -16.08 -6.05 -8.99
C TRP A 202 -14.64 -5.56 -8.73
N ALA A 203 -13.99 -6.05 -7.68
CA ALA A 203 -12.59 -5.73 -7.38
C ALA A 203 -11.58 -6.38 -8.35
N ASN A 204 -12.02 -7.35 -9.17
CA ASN A 204 -11.18 -7.94 -10.21
C ASN A 204 -11.11 -7.07 -11.46
N ARG A 205 -11.96 -6.04 -11.57
CA ARG A 205 -11.95 -5.10 -12.68
C ARG A 205 -10.61 -4.35 -12.71
N SER A 206 -10.13 -4.06 -13.91
CA SER A 206 -8.89 -3.33 -14.14
C SER A 206 -9.02 -1.84 -13.80
N VAL A 207 -10.23 -1.29 -13.93
CA VAL A 207 -10.55 0.11 -13.71
C VAL A 207 -11.88 0.24 -12.95
N ILE A 208 -11.92 1.17 -12.01
CA ILE A 208 -13.14 1.67 -11.39
C ILE A 208 -13.11 3.19 -11.43
N SER A 209 -14.23 3.78 -11.85
CA SER A 209 -14.38 5.21 -12.01
C SER A 209 -15.60 5.70 -11.25
N TYR A 210 -15.47 6.89 -10.68
CA TYR A 210 -16.57 7.63 -10.09
C TYR A 210 -16.67 9.00 -10.75
N SER A 211 -17.83 9.34 -11.29
CA SER A 211 -18.10 10.62 -11.91
C SER A 211 -19.27 11.33 -11.24
N TRP A 212 -19.19 12.66 -11.12
CA TRP A 212 -20.21 13.47 -10.46
C TRP A 212 -20.26 14.90 -11.01
N LEU A 213 -21.39 15.57 -10.78
CA LEU A 213 -21.59 17.00 -11.06
C LEU A 213 -21.29 17.79 -9.80
N LYS A 214 -20.41 18.78 -9.88
CA LYS A 214 -19.93 19.51 -8.69
C LYS A 214 -20.79 20.72 -8.34
N TYR A 215 -21.60 21.22 -9.29
CA TYR A 215 -22.21 22.55 -9.21
C TYR A 215 -23.71 22.64 -9.57
N GLN A 216 -24.49 21.56 -9.50
CA GLN A 216 -25.96 21.67 -9.68
C GLN A 216 -26.65 22.00 -8.34
N GLU A 217 -27.58 22.97 -8.39
CA GLU A 217 -28.38 23.48 -7.26
C GLU A 217 -29.20 22.37 -6.55
N ASP A 218 -29.52 21.29 -7.26
CA ASP A 218 -30.10 20.06 -6.70
C ASP A 218 -29.01 19.01 -6.42
N VAL A 219 -28.42 19.09 -5.23
CA VAL A 219 -27.26 18.33 -4.75
C VAL A 219 -27.51 16.81 -4.61
N TYR A 220 -28.67 16.29 -5.04
CA TYR A 220 -29.06 14.88 -4.93
C TYR A 220 -28.84 14.03 -6.19
N LYS A 221 -28.33 14.59 -7.30
CA LYS A 221 -27.98 13.73 -8.44
C LYS A 221 -26.83 12.81 -8.04
N LYS A 222 -27.15 11.52 -7.87
CA LYS A 222 -26.20 10.46 -7.54
C LYS A 222 -25.09 10.44 -8.60
N GLY A 223 -23.84 10.62 -8.15
CA GLY A 223 -22.70 10.32 -8.99
C GLY A 223 -22.71 8.85 -9.42
N ASN A 224 -22.17 8.59 -10.60
CA ASN A 224 -22.19 7.27 -11.21
C ASN A 224 -20.87 6.54 -10.91
N LEU A 225 -20.97 5.36 -10.31
CA LEU A 225 -19.82 4.49 -10.06
C LEU A 225 -19.85 3.32 -11.04
N ILE A 226 -18.84 3.26 -11.90
CA ILE A 226 -18.78 2.30 -13.01
C ILE A 226 -17.44 1.55 -13.01
N ALA A 227 -17.45 0.34 -13.58
CA ALA A 227 -16.26 -0.48 -13.76
C ALA A 227 -15.67 -0.33 -15.19
N ALA A 228 -15.54 0.91 -15.65
CA ALA A 228 -15.07 1.25 -16.99
C ALA A 228 -14.43 2.66 -17.00
N GLU A 229 -13.93 3.07 -18.17
CA GLU A 229 -13.65 4.49 -18.39
C GLU A 229 -14.95 5.31 -18.29
N PRO A 230 -14.90 6.50 -17.69
CA PRO A 230 -16.04 7.39 -17.67
C PRO A 230 -16.21 8.02 -19.07
N ASP A 231 -17.45 8.07 -19.57
CA ASP A 231 -17.78 8.64 -20.88
C ASP A 231 -17.66 10.18 -20.84
N GLU A 232 -16.81 10.78 -21.68
CA GLU A 232 -16.40 12.20 -21.57
C GLU A 232 -17.51 13.28 -21.74
N GLY A 233 -18.79 12.91 -21.80
CA GLY A 233 -19.90 13.84 -22.07
C GLY A 233 -20.76 14.30 -20.89
N ASP A 234 -20.83 13.55 -19.78
CA ASP A 234 -21.96 13.67 -18.84
C ASP A 234 -21.61 14.18 -17.42
N TYR A 235 -20.36 14.58 -17.16
CA TYR A 235 -19.91 14.95 -15.80
C TYR A 235 -18.91 16.11 -15.75
N ASP A 236 -18.97 16.89 -14.66
CA ASP A 236 -18.04 17.99 -14.37
C ASP A 236 -16.73 17.46 -13.80
N SER A 237 -16.80 16.42 -12.96
CA SER A 237 -15.68 15.87 -12.22
C SER A 237 -15.67 14.35 -12.25
N PHE A 238 -14.47 13.77 -12.26
CA PHE A 238 -14.31 12.32 -12.14
C PHE A 238 -13.03 11.95 -11.40
N LEU A 239 -13.05 10.75 -10.84
CA LEU A 239 -11.92 10.05 -10.27
C LEU A 239 -11.88 8.63 -10.84
N ARG A 240 -10.80 8.32 -11.54
CA ARG A 240 -10.53 7.00 -12.14
C ARG A 240 -9.38 6.36 -11.40
N VAL A 241 -9.55 5.09 -11.03
CA VAL A 241 -8.51 4.26 -10.43
C VAL A 241 -8.32 3.03 -11.30
N GLY A 242 -7.13 2.84 -11.84
CA GLY A 242 -6.73 1.61 -12.53
C GLY A 242 -5.69 0.87 -11.70
N ILE A 243 -5.82 -0.44 -11.53
CA ILE A 243 -4.80 -1.24 -10.81
C ILE A 243 -3.79 -1.80 -11.80
N THR A 244 -2.51 -1.60 -11.49
CA THR A 244 -1.37 -2.07 -12.28
C THR A 244 -0.52 -3.06 -11.48
N GLY A 245 0.36 -3.78 -12.16
CA GLY A 245 1.21 -4.81 -11.54
C GLY A 245 0.51 -6.15 -11.32
N SER A 246 1.28 -7.13 -10.88
CA SER A 246 0.80 -8.48 -10.59
C SER A 246 0.82 -8.72 -9.08
N PRO A 247 -0.34 -8.65 -8.39
CA PRO A 247 -0.35 -8.85 -6.96
C PRO A 247 0.12 -10.27 -6.59
N PRO A 248 0.71 -10.43 -5.40
CA PRO A 248 1.03 -11.76 -4.88
C PRO A 248 -0.24 -12.56 -4.68
N THR A 249 -0.27 -13.79 -5.22
CA THR A 249 -1.44 -14.68 -5.19
C THR A 249 -1.39 -15.70 -4.08
N GLY A 250 -0.20 -15.92 -3.50
CA GLY A 250 0.00 -16.88 -2.42
C GLY A 250 1.42 -16.88 -1.89
N VAL A 251 1.60 -17.60 -0.78
CA VAL A 251 2.91 -17.85 -0.17
C VAL A 251 3.03 -19.35 0.07
N GLU A 252 4.08 -19.95 -0.47
CA GLU A 252 4.38 -21.37 -0.28
C GLU A 252 5.60 -21.53 0.63
N VAL A 253 5.49 -22.43 1.61
CA VAL A 253 6.58 -22.79 2.52
C VAL A 253 7.01 -24.22 2.26
N LYS A 254 8.27 -24.41 1.87
CA LYS A 254 8.88 -25.72 1.62
C LYS A 254 9.92 -26.04 2.69
N ARG A 255 9.93 -27.28 3.16
CA ARG A 255 11.02 -27.77 4.02
C ARG A 255 12.33 -27.85 3.24
N LYS A 256 13.45 -27.58 3.92
CA LYS A 256 14.80 -27.77 3.41
C LYS A 256 15.61 -28.59 4.40
N SER A 257 16.10 -29.72 3.92
CA SER A 257 17.01 -30.58 4.67
C SER A 257 18.42 -29.99 4.73
N LYS A 258 19.13 -30.27 5.81
CA LYS A 258 20.59 -30.10 5.94
C LYS A 258 21.18 -31.34 6.55
N THR A 259 22.46 -31.57 6.30
CA THR A 259 23.23 -32.67 6.88
C THR A 259 23.82 -32.23 8.21
N LEU A 260 23.55 -32.97 9.27
CA LEU A 260 24.33 -32.93 10.51
C LEU A 260 25.60 -33.74 10.30
N TRP A 261 26.72 -33.24 10.79
CA TRP A 261 28.02 -33.87 10.66
C TRP A 261 28.60 -34.22 12.02
N PHE A 262 29.25 -35.37 12.12
CA PHE A 262 30.11 -35.73 13.25
C PHE A 262 31.36 -36.45 12.74
N LEU A 263 32.45 -36.44 13.52
CA LEU A 263 33.69 -37.14 13.18
C LEU A 263 33.83 -38.40 14.03
N ALA A 264 34.16 -39.53 13.42
CA ALA A 264 34.51 -40.75 14.15
C ALA A 264 35.85 -41.30 13.65
N TRP A 265 36.58 -41.98 14.54
CA TRP A 265 37.78 -42.71 14.19
C TRP A 265 37.42 -43.95 13.37
N VAL A 266 38.04 -44.09 12.19
CA VAL A 266 37.83 -45.24 11.30
C VAL A 266 39.18 -45.85 10.95
N PRO A 267 39.34 -47.19 11.04
CA PRO A 267 40.55 -47.84 10.57
C PRO A 267 40.58 -47.82 9.04
N ILE A 268 41.57 -47.13 8.47
CA ILE A 268 41.87 -47.13 7.04
C ILE A 268 43.30 -47.66 6.89
N SER A 269 43.44 -48.86 6.32
CA SER A 269 44.74 -49.50 6.07
C SER A 269 45.65 -49.58 7.32
N GLY A 270 45.06 -49.92 8.47
CA GLY A 270 45.80 -50.05 9.75
C GLY A 270 46.06 -48.73 10.48
N VAL A 271 45.67 -47.58 9.93
CA VAL A 271 45.77 -46.26 10.58
C VAL A 271 44.37 -45.75 10.93
N PHE A 272 44.17 -45.31 12.18
CA PHE A 272 42.94 -44.63 12.56
C PHE A 272 42.98 -43.18 12.09
N VAL A 273 42.00 -42.79 11.28
CA VAL A 273 41.84 -41.41 10.81
C VAL A 273 40.44 -40.89 11.15
N PRO A 274 40.28 -39.59 11.45
CA PRO A 274 38.97 -39.02 11.73
C PRO A 274 38.21 -38.89 10.41
N PHE A 275 37.04 -39.52 10.31
CA PHE A 275 36.19 -39.51 9.13
C PHE A 275 34.84 -38.85 9.40
N PRO A 276 34.35 -37.96 8.52
CA PRO A 276 33.06 -37.30 8.70
C PRO A 276 31.89 -38.20 8.29
N PHE A 277 30.90 -38.31 9.18
CA PHE A 277 29.67 -39.06 8.96
C PHE A 277 28.46 -38.13 8.86
N PRO A 278 27.63 -38.28 7.80
CA PRO A 278 26.45 -37.46 7.58
C PRO A 278 25.18 -38.06 8.19
N ILE A 279 24.33 -37.23 8.79
CA ILE A 279 22.94 -37.58 9.17
C ILE A 279 21.98 -36.53 8.59
N PRO A 280 20.96 -36.92 7.82
CA PRO A 280 19.99 -35.96 7.28
C PRO A 280 19.09 -35.38 8.37
N HIS A 281 18.97 -34.05 8.41
CA HIS A 281 18.01 -33.31 9.23
C HIS A 281 16.95 -32.64 8.34
N PRO A 282 15.76 -33.25 8.18
CA PRO A 282 14.79 -32.83 7.17
C PRO A 282 14.07 -31.49 7.45
N TRP A 283 14.14 -30.99 8.68
CA TRP A 283 13.56 -29.70 9.10
C TRP A 283 14.60 -28.66 9.49
N ALA A 284 15.74 -28.61 8.81
CA ALA A 284 16.82 -27.69 9.20
C ALA A 284 16.54 -26.24 8.80
N LYS A 285 15.80 -26.03 7.70
CA LYS A 285 15.38 -24.72 7.21
C LYS A 285 14.02 -24.81 6.54
N ILE A 286 13.45 -23.64 6.28
CA ILE A 286 12.36 -23.47 5.32
C ILE A 286 12.84 -22.65 4.12
N LYS A 287 12.20 -22.85 2.98
CA LYS A 287 12.23 -21.97 1.82
C LYS A 287 10.85 -21.32 1.72
N ILE A 288 10.82 -20.02 1.46
CA ILE A 288 9.59 -19.24 1.32
C ILE A 288 9.55 -18.74 -0.11
N ASP A 289 8.53 -19.16 -0.86
CA ASP A 289 8.31 -18.80 -2.25
C ASP A 289 7.02 -17.97 -2.34
N ILE A 290 7.11 -16.74 -2.87
CA ILE A 290 5.94 -15.89 -3.15
C ILE A 290 5.42 -16.27 -4.54
N GLN A 291 4.15 -16.62 -4.65
CA GLN A 291 3.48 -16.96 -5.90
C GLN A 291 2.87 -15.72 -6.55
N GLY A 292 2.84 -15.70 -7.90
CA GLY A 292 2.38 -14.55 -8.67
C GLY A 292 3.46 -13.47 -8.78
N GLY A 293 3.04 -12.20 -8.87
CA GLY A 293 3.97 -11.08 -8.86
C GLY A 293 4.28 -10.56 -7.46
N ARG A 294 5.24 -9.64 -7.37
CA ARG A 294 5.69 -9.03 -6.10
C ARG A 294 5.40 -7.53 -6.05
N SER A 295 4.50 -7.07 -6.91
CA SER A 295 4.22 -5.66 -7.06
C SER A 295 2.73 -5.40 -7.23
N ILE A 296 2.28 -4.26 -6.73
CA ILE A 296 0.94 -3.75 -6.97
C ILE A 296 1.03 -2.23 -7.05
N GLY A 297 0.34 -1.68 -8.03
CA GLY A 297 0.31 -0.26 -8.28
C GLY A 297 -1.09 0.22 -8.62
N GLY A 298 -1.19 1.53 -8.76
CA GLY A 298 -2.38 2.21 -9.21
C GLY A 298 -2.04 3.37 -10.13
N THR A 299 -2.83 3.53 -11.18
CA THR A 299 -2.90 4.77 -11.95
C THR A 299 -4.16 5.49 -11.52
N VAL A 300 -4.02 6.74 -11.08
CA VAL A 300 -5.15 7.58 -10.70
C VAL A 300 -5.21 8.80 -11.59
N LYS A 301 -6.38 9.02 -12.18
CA LYS A 301 -6.70 10.25 -12.92
C LYS A 301 -7.82 10.97 -12.18
N LYS A 302 -7.62 12.26 -11.93
CA LYS A 302 -8.61 13.14 -11.32
C LYS A 302 -8.76 14.41 -12.16
N LYS A 303 -10.00 14.76 -12.50
CA LYS A 303 -10.33 16.05 -13.10
C LYS A 303 -10.57 17.08 -12.00
N VAL A 304 -9.92 18.24 -12.12
CA VAL A 304 -10.08 19.39 -11.24
C VAL A 304 -10.61 20.55 -12.06
N THR A 305 -11.78 21.07 -11.66
CA THR A 305 -12.44 22.20 -12.31
C THR A 305 -12.22 23.47 -11.49
N TYR A 306 -11.75 24.53 -12.15
CA TYR A 306 -11.45 25.83 -11.57
C TYR A 306 -12.55 26.82 -11.96
N THR A 307 -13.49 27.08 -11.04
CA THR A 307 -14.63 27.97 -11.32
C THR A 307 -14.38 29.44 -10.98
N SER A 308 -13.31 29.79 -10.27
CA SER A 308 -13.13 31.15 -9.71
C SER A 308 -12.46 32.16 -10.65
N LEU A 309 -12.00 31.76 -11.85
CA LEU A 309 -11.25 32.66 -12.74
C LEU A 309 -11.73 32.57 -14.20
N PRO A 310 -12.51 33.55 -14.69
CA PRO A 310 -13.13 33.51 -16.03
C PRO A 310 -12.15 33.52 -17.22
N PHE A 311 -10.84 33.71 -16.99
CA PHE A 311 -9.82 33.90 -18.02
C PHE A 311 -8.79 32.75 -18.13
N PHE A 312 -8.83 31.75 -17.25
CA PHE A 312 -7.92 30.61 -17.28
C PHE A 312 -8.67 29.33 -17.67
N GLY A 313 -7.98 28.39 -18.33
CA GLY A 313 -8.55 27.12 -18.74
C GLY A 313 -9.30 26.44 -17.59
N ARG A 314 -10.56 26.07 -17.84
CA ARG A 314 -11.55 25.74 -16.80
C ARG A 314 -11.33 24.38 -16.13
N ASP A 315 -10.48 23.53 -16.68
CA ASP A 315 -10.27 22.16 -16.19
C ASP A 315 -8.79 21.74 -16.30
N ALA A 316 -8.27 21.04 -15.30
CA ALA A 316 -7.02 20.29 -15.39
C ALA A 316 -7.26 18.82 -15.04
N VAL A 317 -6.69 17.92 -15.84
CA VAL A 317 -6.62 16.50 -15.52
C VAL A 317 -5.27 16.22 -14.89
N ILE A 318 -5.29 15.73 -13.66
CA ILE A 318 -4.12 15.33 -12.90
C ILE A 318 -4.03 13.80 -12.94
N GLU A 319 -2.89 13.29 -13.39
CA GLU A 319 -2.59 11.87 -13.40
C GLU A 319 -1.37 11.57 -12.53
N HIS A 320 -1.45 10.49 -11.77
CA HIS A 320 -0.32 9.91 -11.06
C HIS A 320 -0.33 8.40 -11.21
N GLN A 321 0.85 7.82 -11.37
CA GLN A 321 1.07 6.39 -11.36
C GLN A 321 2.07 6.05 -10.27
N GLY A 322 1.69 5.16 -9.36
CA GLY A 322 2.55 4.65 -8.29
C GLY A 322 2.54 3.13 -8.27
N GLU A 323 3.70 2.51 -8.08
CA GLU A 323 3.84 1.06 -7.92
C GLU A 323 4.64 0.76 -6.64
N ALA A 324 4.15 -0.15 -5.81
CA ALA A 324 4.87 -0.65 -4.65
C ALA A 324 5.33 -2.10 -4.92
N LYS A 325 6.56 -2.43 -4.52
CA LYS A 325 7.20 -3.73 -4.69
C LYS A 325 7.67 -4.29 -3.35
N ILE A 326 7.58 -5.61 -3.20
CA ILE A 326 8.19 -6.33 -2.08
C ILE A 326 9.62 -6.68 -2.48
N GLU A 327 10.58 -6.11 -1.77
CA GLU A 327 12.01 -6.36 -1.95
C GLU A 327 12.60 -7.14 -0.77
N GLY A 328 13.74 -7.80 -1.02
CA GLY A 328 14.50 -8.51 0.00
C GLY A 328 14.37 -10.03 -0.03
N GLY A 329 14.61 -10.68 1.11
CA GLY A 329 14.64 -12.13 1.20
C GLY A 329 14.88 -12.68 2.60
N GLN A 330 14.79 -14.00 2.72
CA GLN A 330 14.83 -14.71 4.00
C GLN A 330 16.07 -14.40 4.87
N LYS A 331 17.20 -13.98 4.29
CA LYS A 331 18.39 -13.58 5.08
C LYS A 331 18.28 -12.16 5.62
N LYS A 332 17.97 -11.20 4.74
CA LYS A 332 18.03 -9.75 5.04
C LYS A 332 16.74 -9.18 5.62
N GLY A 333 15.61 -9.86 5.43
CA GLY A 333 14.27 -9.31 5.70
C GLY A 333 13.57 -8.92 4.41
N TRP A 334 12.27 -8.69 4.53
CA TRP A 334 11.43 -8.16 3.47
C TRP A 334 10.95 -6.75 3.80
N GLU A 335 10.89 -5.90 2.78
CA GLU A 335 10.48 -4.51 2.87
C GLU A 335 9.60 -4.14 1.68
N VAL A 336 8.75 -3.11 1.86
CA VAL A 336 7.97 -2.52 0.76
C VAL A 336 8.73 -1.31 0.26
N ARG A 337 8.96 -1.23 -1.05
CA ARG A 337 9.57 -0.06 -1.70
C ARG A 337 8.71 0.44 -2.84
N LEU A 338 8.69 1.75 -3.03
CA LEU A 338 8.10 2.35 -4.22
C LEU A 338 9.04 2.11 -5.40
N ALA A 339 8.51 1.54 -6.47
CA ALA A 339 9.15 1.56 -7.77
C ALA A 339 8.70 2.83 -8.47
N ARG A 340 9.66 3.70 -8.76
CA ARG A 340 9.45 4.88 -9.60
C ARG A 340 9.85 4.58 -11.02
#